data_AF-A0A098VR76-F1
#
_entry.id   AF-A0A098VR76-F1
#
_cell.length_a   1.000
_cell.length_b   1.000
_cell.length_c   1.000
_cell.angle_alpha   90.00
_cell.angle_beta   90.00
_cell.angle_gamma   90.00
#
_symmetry.space_group_name_H-M   'P 1'
#
loop_
_entity.id
_entity.type
_entity.pdbx_description
1 polymer ?
#
loop_
_entity_poly.entity_id
_entity_poly.type
_entity_poly.pdbx_seq_one_letter_code
_entity_poly.pdbx_strand_id
1 'polypeptide(L)'
;MIPPPTINTIERFDYDIKELQSLSEIANSLGVAKHPILKGTFDRCYEKAGFRGFSQECSSLSLLIMAIRRYRMATLGEDEQSEFWVREKNLLKLSPF
;
A
#
# COMPACT_ATOMS: atom_id res chain seq x y z
N MET A 1 2.40 17.66 4.79
CA MET A 1 2.96 16.85 3.70
C MET A 1 4.13 17.61 3.08
N ILE A 2 5.30 16.98 3.01
CA ILE A 2 6.48 17.54 2.33
C ILE A 2 6.25 17.38 0.81
N PRO A 3 6.48 18.41 -0.02
CA PRO A 3 6.27 18.31 -1.46
C PRO A 3 7.24 17.29 -2.08
N PRO A 4 6.80 16.59 -3.13
CA PRO A 4 7.64 15.61 -3.81
C PRO A 4 8.91 16.25 -4.41
N PRO A 5 10.07 15.57 -4.36
CA PRO A 5 11.30 16.05 -5.00
C PRO A 5 11.16 16.15 -6.53
N THR A 6 12.10 16.81 -7.18
CA THR A 6 12.11 16.98 -8.65
C THR A 6 12.23 15.63 -9.37
N ILE A 7 11.45 15.43 -10.43
CA ILE A 7 11.39 14.17 -11.21
C ILE A 7 12.77 13.82 -11.81
N ASN A 8 13.06 12.53 -11.99
CA ASN A 8 14.32 11.98 -12.51
C ASN A 8 15.55 12.33 -11.66
N THR A 9 15.37 12.55 -10.36
CA THR A 9 16.47 12.72 -9.40
C THR A 9 16.58 11.50 -8.47
N ILE A 10 17.77 11.29 -7.90
CA ILE A 10 17.99 10.24 -6.89
C ILE A 10 17.08 10.50 -5.67
N GLU A 11 16.93 11.75 -5.25
CA GLU A 11 16.04 12.12 -4.15
C GLU A 11 14.58 11.72 -4.40
N ARG A 12 14.10 11.90 -5.65
CA ARG A 12 12.75 11.46 -6.03
C ARG A 12 12.63 9.95 -6.02
N PHE A 13 13.63 9.24 -6.52
CA PHE A 13 13.66 7.78 -6.47
C PHE A 13 13.58 7.29 -5.02
N ASP A 14 14.41 7.82 -4.11
CA ASP A 14 14.40 7.45 -2.70
C ASP A 14 13.07 7.76 -2.00
N TYR A 15 12.45 8.90 -2.33
CA TYR A 15 11.12 9.26 -1.85
C TYR A 15 10.08 8.22 -2.30
N ASP A 16 10.09 7.87 -3.58
CA ASP A 16 9.16 6.93 -4.20
C ASP A 16 9.32 5.51 -3.60
N ILE A 17 10.56 5.07 -3.37
CA ILE A 17 10.82 3.78 -2.72
C ILE A 17 10.28 3.74 -1.29
N LYS A 18 10.41 4.83 -0.52
CA LYS A 18 9.83 4.91 0.84
C LYS A 18 8.30 4.83 0.81
N GLU A 19 7.66 5.46 -0.17
CA GLU A 19 6.21 5.37 -0.35
C GLU A 19 5.79 3.92 -0.65
N LEU A 20 6.52 3.20 -1.52
CA LEU A 20 6.27 1.78 -1.78
C LEU A 20 6.49 0.88 -0.57
N GLN A 21 7.50 1.16 0.24
CA GLN A 21 7.75 0.42 1.48
C GLN A 21 6.56 0.55 2.44
N SER A 22 6.04 1.76 2.63
CA SER A 22 4.84 2.00 3.45
C SER A 22 3.63 1.20 2.94
N LEU A 23 3.37 1.23 1.63
CA LEU A 23 2.29 0.43 1.04
C LEU A 23 2.51 -1.08 1.21
N SER A 24 3.76 -1.55 1.15
CA SER A 24 4.11 -2.95 1.38
C SER A 24 3.85 -3.37 2.84
N GLU A 25 4.21 -2.54 3.80
CA GLU A 25 3.94 -2.77 5.23
C GLU A 25 2.43 -2.83 5.51
N ILE A 26 1.65 -1.95 4.90
CA ILE A 26 0.18 -1.99 4.97
C ILE A 26 -0.35 -3.29 4.36
N ALA A 27 0.09 -3.67 3.17
CA ALA A 27 -0.34 -4.90 2.51
C ALA A 27 0.02 -6.16 3.34
N ASN A 28 1.18 -6.18 3.98
CA ASN A 28 1.61 -7.26 4.86
C ASN A 28 0.76 -7.31 6.14
N SER A 29 0.50 -6.16 6.76
CA SER A 29 -0.32 -6.05 7.97
C SER A 29 -1.77 -6.50 7.72
N LEU A 30 -2.31 -6.21 6.54
CA LEU A 30 -3.61 -6.68 6.09
C LEU A 30 -3.59 -8.15 5.59
N GLY A 31 -2.42 -8.78 5.55
CA GLY A 31 -2.20 -10.14 5.05
C GLY A 31 -2.58 -10.35 3.58
N VAL A 32 -2.59 -9.28 2.78
CA VAL A 32 -2.90 -9.30 1.34
C VAL A 32 -1.65 -9.23 0.46
N ALA A 33 -0.46 -9.03 1.05
CA ALA A 33 0.80 -8.88 0.32
C ALA A 33 1.14 -10.04 -0.63
N LYS A 34 0.68 -11.26 -0.34
CA LYS A 34 0.92 -12.44 -1.19
C LYS A 34 -0.02 -12.52 -2.39
N HIS A 35 -0.97 -11.61 -2.54
CA HIS A 35 -1.95 -11.67 -3.62
C HIS A 35 -1.27 -11.41 -4.99
N PRO A 36 -1.46 -12.28 -6.00
CA PRO A 36 -0.71 -12.21 -7.27
C PRO A 36 -0.83 -10.88 -8.00
N ILE A 37 -2.06 -10.32 -8.03
CA ILE A 37 -2.33 -9.01 -8.67
C ILE A 37 -1.59 -7.88 -7.94
N LEU A 38 -1.46 -7.97 -6.62
CA LEU A 38 -0.76 -6.97 -5.80
C LEU A 38 0.74 -7.02 -6.08
N LYS A 39 1.32 -8.22 -6.09
CA LYS A 39 2.74 -8.43 -6.40
C LYS A 39 3.12 -7.82 -7.76
N GLY A 40 2.39 -8.16 -8.82
CA GLY A 40 2.67 -7.60 -10.15
C GLY A 40 2.45 -6.08 -10.25
N THR A 41 1.64 -5.50 -9.36
CA THR A 41 1.44 -4.04 -9.31
C THR A 41 2.57 -3.35 -8.55
N PHE A 42 3.09 -3.95 -7.47
CA PHE A 42 4.30 -3.48 -6.81
C PHE A 42 5.50 -3.45 -7.77
N ASP A 43 5.70 -4.52 -8.53
CA ASP A 43 6.81 -4.60 -9.50
C ASP A 43 6.76 -3.45 -10.52
N ARG A 44 5.57 -3.15 -11.07
CA ARG A 44 5.38 -1.99 -11.97
C ARG A 44 5.63 -0.64 -11.30
N CYS A 45 5.30 -0.49 -10.01
CA CYS A 45 5.59 0.74 -9.29
C CYS A 45 7.08 0.92 -9.06
N TYR A 46 7.82 -0.17 -8.76
CA TYR A 46 9.28 -0.14 -8.65
C TYR A 46 9.94 0.29 -9.96
N GLU A 47 9.47 -0.22 -11.11
CA GLU A 47 9.98 0.17 -12.42
C GLU A 47 9.76 1.65 -12.74
N LYS A 48 8.70 2.25 -12.18
CA LYS A 48 8.32 3.65 -12.40
C LYS A 48 8.82 4.61 -11.32
N ALA A 49 9.47 4.11 -10.27
CA ALA A 49 10.04 4.96 -9.21
C ALA A 49 11.01 5.98 -9.81
N GLY A 50 10.93 7.24 -9.38
CA GLY A 50 11.74 8.32 -9.94
C GLY A 50 11.18 8.95 -11.23
N PHE A 51 10.22 8.33 -11.90
CA PHE A 51 9.66 8.78 -13.19
C PHE A 51 8.26 9.38 -13.08
N ARG A 52 7.82 10.05 -14.16
CA ARG A 52 6.42 10.49 -14.30
C ARG A 52 5.48 9.29 -14.29
N GLY A 53 4.39 9.40 -13.53
CA GLY A 53 3.37 8.36 -13.42
C GLY A 53 3.51 7.47 -12.19
N PHE A 54 4.60 7.56 -11.42
CA PHE A 54 4.75 6.84 -10.15
C PHE A 54 3.58 7.09 -9.19
N SER A 55 3.22 8.36 -8.96
CA SER A 55 2.12 8.73 -8.05
C SER A 55 0.76 8.14 -8.47
N GLN A 56 0.51 8.01 -9.78
CA GLN A 56 -0.71 7.40 -10.30
C GLN A 56 -0.72 5.88 -10.07
N GLU A 57 0.43 5.22 -10.21
CA GLU A 57 0.59 3.80 -9.94
C GLU A 57 0.49 3.49 -8.44
N CYS A 58 1.11 4.29 -7.57
CA CYS A 58 0.93 4.21 -6.12
C CYS A 58 -0.53 4.42 -5.69
N SER A 59 -1.24 5.36 -6.32
CA SER A 59 -2.67 5.55 -6.09
C SER A 59 -3.49 4.33 -6.53
N SER A 60 -3.13 3.74 -7.67
CA SER A 60 -3.80 2.53 -8.16
C SER A 60 -3.51 1.32 -7.26
N LEU A 61 -2.28 1.21 -6.76
CA LEU A 61 -1.83 0.19 -5.81
C LEU A 61 -2.58 0.31 -4.48
N SER A 62 -2.73 1.52 -3.92
CA SER A 62 -3.47 1.73 -2.67
C SER A 62 -4.95 1.36 -2.81
N LEU A 63 -5.59 1.71 -3.93
CA LEU A 63 -6.95 1.28 -4.25
C LEU A 63 -7.08 -0.24 -4.36
N LEU A 64 -6.10 -0.89 -4.99
CA LEU A 64 -6.07 -2.35 -5.11
C LEU A 64 -5.93 -3.04 -3.75
N ILE A 65 -5.06 -2.53 -2.86
CA ILE A 65 -4.91 -3.01 -1.48
C ILE A 65 -6.27 -2.94 -0.77
N MET A 66 -6.97 -1.81 -0.88
CA MET A 66 -8.28 -1.61 -0.26
C MET A 66 -9.37 -2.53 -0.85
N ALA A 67 -9.35 -2.76 -2.16
CA ALA A 67 -10.31 -3.64 -2.82
C ALA A 67 -10.12 -5.11 -2.39
N ILE A 68 -8.88 -5.61 -2.39
CA ILE A 68 -8.56 -6.98 -1.98
C ILE A 68 -8.88 -7.16 -0.49
N ARG A 69 -8.60 -6.15 0.33
CA ARG A 69 -9.00 -6.13 1.74
C ARG A 69 -10.51 -6.29 1.90
N ARG A 70 -11.32 -5.50 1.18
CA ARG A 70 -12.80 -5.61 1.25
C ARG A 70 -13.29 -6.98 0.81
N TYR A 71 -12.73 -7.51 -0.26
CA TYR A 71 -13.06 -8.85 -0.73
C TYR A 71 -12.75 -9.91 0.35
N ARG A 72 -11.56 -9.86 0.96
CA ARG A 72 -11.19 -10.76 2.05
C ARG A 72 -12.16 -10.65 3.23
N MET A 73 -12.52 -9.44 3.66
CA MET A 73 -13.51 -9.23 4.72
C MET A 73 -14.87 -9.86 4.40
N ALA A 74 -15.35 -9.73 3.17
CA ALA A 74 -16.62 -10.33 2.75
C ALA A 74 -16.60 -11.87 2.75
N THR A 75 -15.42 -12.48 2.76
CA THR A 75 -15.24 -13.94 2.78
C THR A 75 -14.94 -14.50 4.17
N LEU A 76 -14.63 -13.65 5.16
CA LEU A 76 -14.37 -14.05 6.54
C LEU A 76 -15.67 -14.20 7.32
N GLY A 77 -15.72 -15.13 8.27
CA GLY A 77 -16.85 -15.28 9.20
C GLY A 77 -16.96 -14.11 10.20
N GLU A 78 -18.11 -13.94 10.87
CA GLU A 78 -18.37 -12.81 11.79
C GLU A 78 -17.34 -12.68 12.93
N ASP A 79 -16.85 -13.81 13.45
CA ASP A 79 -15.82 -13.84 14.50
C ASP A 79 -14.45 -13.36 14.00
N GLU A 80 -14.06 -13.80 12.79
CA GLU A 80 -12.80 -13.40 12.15
C GLU A 80 -12.82 -11.93 11.73
N GLN A 81 -13.97 -11.40 11.34
CA GLN A 81 -14.15 -9.97 11.05
C GLN A 81 -13.93 -9.12 12.31
N SER A 82 -14.42 -9.57 13.47
CA SER A 82 -14.28 -8.84 14.74
C SER A 82 -12.82 -8.73 15.19
N GLU A 83 -12.06 -9.83 15.12
CA GLU A 83 -10.62 -9.82 15.45
C GLU A 83 -9.81 -8.96 14.46
N PHE A 84 -10.18 -8.99 13.18
CA PHE A 84 -9.58 -8.14 12.15
C PHE A 84 -9.79 -6.64 12.44
N TRP A 85 -11.01 -6.22 12.78
CA TRP A 85 -11.31 -4.81 13.10
C TRP A 85 -10.54 -4.30 14.33
N VAL A 86 -10.29 -5.17 15.32
CA VAL A 86 -9.47 -4.83 16.49
C VAL A 86 -8.01 -4.60 16.08
N ARG A 87 -7.44 -5.49 15.25
CA ARG A 87 -6.09 -5.32 14.70
C ARG A 87 -5.96 -4.04 13.87
N GLU A 88 -6.94 -3.75 13.04
CA GLU A 88 -6.92 -2.57 12.18
C GLU A 88 -7.00 -1.26 12.98
N LYS A 89 -7.89 -1.18 13.99
CA LYS A 89 -7.96 -0.01 14.88
C LYS A 89 -6.62 0.25 15.58
N ASN A 90 -5.85 -0.79 15.88
CA ASN A 90 -4.53 -0.63 16.49
C ASN A 90 -3.48 -0.15 15.48
N LEU A 91 -3.54 -0.58 14.21
CA LEU A 91 -2.66 -0.09 13.14
C LEU A 91 -2.93 1.39 12.82
N LEU A 92 -4.21 1.80 12.78
CA LEU A 92 -4.58 3.20 12.55
C LEU A 92 -4.27 4.13 13.73
N LYS A 93 -4.14 3.60 14.95
CA LYS A 93 -3.68 4.35 16.13
C LYS A 93 -2.16 4.54 16.18
N LEU A 94 -1.39 3.69 15.50
CA LEU A 94 0.08 3.76 15.43
C LEU A 94 0.58 4.67 14.30
N SER A 95 -0.30 5.10 13.40
CA SER A 95 0.01 6.06 12.34
C SER A 95 -0.55 7.43 12.73
N PRO A 96 0.26 8.35 13.28
CA PRO A 96 -0.15 9.74 13.39
C PRO A 96 -0.14 10.33 11.97
N PHE A 97 -1.31 10.40 11.35
CA PHE A 97 -1.53 11.41 10.31
C PHE A 97 -1.78 12.76 10.98
#